data_AF-A0A3S3UN92-F1
#
_entry.id   AF-A0A3S3UN92-F1
#
_cell.length_a   1.000
_cell.length_b   1.000
_cell.length_c   1.000
_cell.angle_alpha   90.00
_cell.angle_beta   90.00
_cell.angle_gamma   90.00
#
_symmetry.space_group_name_H-M   'P 1'
#
loop_
_entity.id
_entity.type
_entity.pdbx_description
1 polymer ?
#
loop_
_entity_poly.entity_id
_entity_poly.type
_entity_poly.pdbx_seq_one_letter_code
_entity_poly.pdbx_strand_id
1 'polypeptide(L)'
;MKVPLPGAVAQLSEFDILTIARHVGLEVEQLKRDMEDRAIENVLERNCALAKELYINVTPALVLGDEVISGVLKIHTLERFIAKEREEAKRRAGSQLRHFDSVAAGAIPFFGHECRFSRRAKSLIWPGNAVLACKVLH
;
A
#
# COMPACT_ATOMS: atom_id res chain seq x y z
N MET A 1 -27.24 25.05 -5.87
CA MET A 1 -26.07 24.31 -6.41
C MET A 1 -26.43 22.82 -6.40
N LYS A 2 -26.74 22.25 -7.57
CA LYS A 2 -27.22 20.86 -7.69
C LYS A 2 -25.98 19.98 -7.90
N VAL A 3 -25.50 19.34 -6.84
CA VAL A 3 -24.41 18.37 -6.96
C VAL A 3 -24.95 17.17 -7.76
N PRO A 4 -24.25 16.68 -8.80
CA PRO A 4 -24.69 15.51 -9.56
C PRO A 4 -24.74 14.27 -8.66
N LEU A 5 -25.72 13.40 -8.93
CA LEU A 5 -25.87 12.11 -8.24
C LEU A 5 -24.67 11.19 -8.54
N PRO A 6 -24.13 10.44 -7.55
CA PRO A 6 -23.04 9.50 -7.75
C PRO A 6 -23.52 8.33 -8.63
N GLY A 7 -22.97 8.21 -9.83
CA GLY A 7 -23.33 7.18 -10.82
C GLY A 7 -23.41 7.68 -12.26
N ALA A 8 -23.41 9.00 -12.48
CA ALA A 8 -23.11 9.59 -13.78
C ALA A 8 -21.62 9.93 -13.86
N VAL A 9 -20.94 9.51 -14.93
CA VAL A 9 -19.66 10.12 -15.32
C VAL A 9 -19.96 11.60 -15.55
N ALA A 10 -19.64 12.44 -14.56
CA ALA A 10 -19.79 13.87 -14.68
C ALA A 10 -18.78 14.33 -15.72
N GLN A 11 -19.24 14.60 -16.94
CA GLN A 11 -18.43 15.31 -17.92
C GLN A 11 -18.39 16.78 -17.49
N LEU A 12 -17.34 17.13 -16.75
CA LEU A 12 -17.06 18.50 -16.38
C LEU A 12 -16.34 19.17 -17.55
N SER A 13 -16.80 20.37 -17.94
CA SER A 13 -16.04 21.19 -18.87
C SER A 13 -14.79 21.75 -18.19
N GLU A 14 -13.78 22.16 -18.97
CA GLU A 14 -12.60 22.84 -18.43
C GLU A 14 -13.01 24.08 -17.60
N PHE A 15 -14.02 24.83 -18.06
CA PHE A 15 -14.56 25.96 -17.33
C PHE A 15 -15.09 25.58 -15.94
N ASP A 16 -15.80 24.45 -15.83
CA ASP A 16 -16.31 23.95 -14.55
C ASP A 16 -15.17 23.54 -13.62
N ILE A 17 -14.14 22.87 -14.16
CA ILE A 17 -12.96 22.44 -13.40
C ILE A 17 -12.22 23.64 -12.81
N LEU A 18 -11.93 24.66 -13.62
CA LEU A 18 -11.21 25.86 -13.16
C LEU A 18 -12.06 26.67 -12.16
N THR A 19 -13.39 26.69 -12.33
CA THR A 19 -14.30 27.34 -11.38
C THR A 19 -14.30 26.63 -10.03
N ILE A 20 -14.37 25.30 -10.03
CA ILE A 20 -14.30 24.48 -8.81
C ILE A 20 -12.93 24.66 -8.15
N ALA A 21 -11.84 24.62 -8.92
CA ALA A 21 -10.48 24.82 -8.43
C ALA A 21 -10.33 26.15 -7.67
N ARG A 22 -10.83 27.25 -8.24
CA ARG A 22 -10.86 28.56 -7.55
C ARG A 22 -11.68 28.52 -6.27
N HIS A 23 -12.81 27.83 -6.27
CA HIS A 23 -13.69 27.74 -5.12
C HIS A 23 -13.06 26.95 -3.96
N VAL A 24 -12.32 25.88 -4.27
CA VAL A 24 -11.60 25.07 -3.26
C VAL A 24 -10.24 25.67 -2.87
N GLY A 25 -9.85 26.79 -3.46
CA GLY A 25 -8.60 27.51 -3.15
C GLY A 25 -7.34 26.94 -3.82
N LEU A 26 -7.48 26.18 -4.90
CA LEU A 26 -6.36 25.72 -5.72
C LEU A 26 -5.80 26.84 -6.60
N GLU A 27 -4.49 26.81 -6.83
CA GLU A 27 -3.82 27.70 -7.78
C GLU A 27 -4.11 27.23 -9.22
N VAL A 28 -4.75 28.09 -10.00
CA VAL A 28 -5.35 27.73 -11.28
C VAL A 28 -4.28 27.52 -12.35
N GLU A 29 -3.22 28.32 -12.34
CA GLU A 29 -2.17 28.25 -13.36
C GLU A 29 -1.29 27.00 -13.19
N GLN A 30 -1.06 26.58 -11.94
CA GLN A 30 -0.46 25.30 -11.62
C GLN A 30 -1.37 24.15 -12.05
N LEU A 31 -2.67 24.20 -11.73
CA LEU A 31 -3.60 23.15 -12.15
C LEU A 31 -3.61 22.95 -13.67
N LYS A 32 -3.60 24.03 -14.46
CA LYS A 32 -3.53 23.93 -15.93
C LYS A 32 -2.26 23.21 -16.40
N ARG A 33 -1.11 23.52 -15.80
CA ARG A 33 0.16 22.83 -16.11
C ARG A 33 0.11 21.36 -15.71
N ASP A 34 -0.44 21.06 -14.54
CA ASP A 34 -0.59 19.69 -14.04
C ASP A 34 -1.55 18.86 -14.93
N MET A 35 -2.57 19.49 -15.51
CA MET A 35 -3.47 18.84 -16.47
C MET A 35 -2.79 18.46 -17.79
N GLU A 36 -1.73 19.16 -18.18
CA GLU A 36 -0.93 18.88 -19.39
C GLU A 36 0.29 17.99 -19.11
N ASP A 37 0.58 17.69 -17.84
CA ASP A 37 1.74 16.92 -17.44
C ASP A 37 1.60 15.44 -17.81
N ARG A 38 2.49 14.96 -18.67
CA ARG A 38 2.57 13.56 -19.08
C ARG A 38 2.79 12.60 -17.91
N ALA A 39 3.49 12.99 -16.86
CA ALA A 39 3.67 12.15 -15.69
C ALA A 39 2.33 11.90 -14.97
N ILE A 40 1.48 12.91 -14.88
CA ILE A 40 0.13 12.80 -14.30
C ILE A 40 -0.75 11.95 -15.21
N GLU A 41 -0.73 12.18 -16.52
CA GLU A 41 -1.46 11.37 -17.50
C GLU A 41 -1.10 9.88 -17.39
N ASN A 42 0.19 9.55 -17.34
CA ASN A 42 0.67 8.18 -17.16
C ASN A 42 0.16 7.53 -15.85
N VAL A 43 0.07 8.29 -14.75
CA VAL A 43 -0.46 7.77 -13.48
C VAL A 43 -1.95 7.50 -13.59
N LEU A 44 -2.72 8.40 -14.22
CA LEU A 44 -4.15 8.22 -14.47
C LEU A 44 -4.42 6.99 -15.35
N GLU A 45 -3.65 6.81 -16.42
CA GLU A 45 -3.74 5.65 -17.31
C GLU A 45 -3.47 4.34 -16.57
N ARG A 46 -2.39 4.29 -15.76
CA ARG A 46 -2.05 3.11 -14.94
C ARG A 46 -3.15 2.77 -13.94
N ASN A 47 -3.70 3.78 -13.26
CA ASN A 47 -4.78 3.58 -12.30
C ASN A 47 -6.06 3.06 -13.00
N CYS A 48 -6.36 3.58 -14.20
CA CYS A 48 -7.50 3.10 -14.99
C CYS A 48 -7.29 1.68 -15.51
N ALA A 49 -6.08 1.33 -15.94
CA ALA A 49 -5.74 -0.03 -16.34
C ALA A 49 -5.89 -1.00 -15.16
N LEU A 50 -5.35 -0.65 -13.99
CA LEU A 50 -5.49 -1.44 -12.78
C LEU A 50 -6.96 -1.63 -12.37
N ALA A 51 -7.77 -0.58 -12.44
CA ALA A 51 -9.19 -0.67 -12.14
C ALA A 51 -9.92 -1.65 -13.09
N LYS A 52 -9.55 -1.68 -14.38
CA LYS A 52 -10.09 -2.64 -15.36
C LYS A 52 -9.67 -4.07 -15.06
N GLU A 53 -8.41 -4.30 -14.70
CA GLU A 53 -7.89 -5.62 -14.33
C GLU A 53 -8.57 -6.17 -13.08
N LEU A 54 -8.94 -5.30 -12.14
CA LEU A 54 -9.67 -5.65 -10.91
C LEU A 54 -11.19 -5.69 -11.11
N TYR A 55 -11.70 -5.55 -12.35
CA TYR A 55 -13.12 -5.51 -12.69
C TYR A 55 -13.93 -4.45 -11.91
N ILE A 56 -13.30 -3.33 -11.55
CA ILE A 56 -13.94 -2.22 -10.84
C ILE A 56 -14.67 -1.35 -11.87
N ASN A 57 -15.96 -1.63 -12.04
CA ASN A 57 -16.81 -0.92 -13.02
C ASN A 57 -17.64 0.22 -12.41
N VAL A 58 -17.78 0.26 -11.09
CA VAL A 58 -18.62 1.23 -10.38
C VAL A 58 -17.86 1.75 -9.16
N THR A 59 -17.87 3.06 -8.94
CA THR A 59 -17.27 3.71 -7.78
C THR A 59 -18.37 4.14 -6.80
N PRO A 60 -18.14 4.07 -5.47
CA PRO A 60 -16.88 3.72 -4.80
C PRO A 60 -16.59 2.21 -4.80
N ALA A 61 -15.31 1.85 -4.79
CA ALA A 61 -14.82 0.48 -4.61
C ALA A 61 -13.59 0.49 -3.69
N LEU A 62 -13.37 -0.60 -2.97
CA LEU A 62 -12.29 -0.77 -2.00
C LEU A 62 -11.62 -2.12 -2.21
N VAL A 63 -10.29 -2.14 -2.27
CA VAL A 63 -9.49 -3.37 -2.34
C VAL A 63 -8.90 -3.65 -0.96
N LEU A 64 -9.18 -4.82 -0.39
CA LEU A 64 -8.71 -5.26 0.93
C LEU A 64 -8.07 -6.65 0.82
N GLY A 65 -6.74 -6.71 0.95
CA GLY A 65 -6.01 -7.96 0.72
C GLY A 65 -6.23 -8.45 -0.72
N ASP A 66 -6.80 -9.64 -0.84
CA ASP A 66 -7.13 -10.27 -2.13
C ASP A 66 -8.61 -10.08 -2.53
N GLU A 67 -9.41 -9.40 -1.69
CA GLU A 67 -10.83 -9.16 -1.94
C GLU A 67 -11.08 -7.74 -2.50
N VAL A 68 -11.89 -7.65 -3.57
CA VAL A 68 -12.39 -6.38 -4.12
C VAL A 68 -13.83 -6.19 -3.69
N ILE A 69 -14.09 -5.13 -2.93
CA ILE A 69 -15.43 -4.79 -2.43
C ILE A 69 -15.96 -3.58 -3.21
N SER A 70 -16.98 -3.83 -4.04
CA SER A 70 -17.60 -2.79 -4.87
C SER A 70 -18.85 -2.22 -4.20
N GLY A 71 -19.01 -0.90 -4.27
CA GLY A 71 -20.17 -0.17 -3.79
C GLY A 71 -20.01 0.48 -2.41
N VAL A 72 -21.07 1.17 -1.98
CA VAL A 72 -21.13 1.85 -0.69
C VAL A 72 -21.42 0.85 0.43
N LEU A 73 -20.52 0.73 1.41
CA LEU A 73 -20.69 -0.10 2.59
C LEU A 73 -21.11 0.72 3.82
N LYS A 74 -21.81 0.09 4.75
CA LYS A 74 -22.03 0.63 6.10
C LYS A 74 -20.73 0.56 6.90
N ILE A 75 -20.50 1.55 7.77
CA ILE A 75 -19.26 1.66 8.58
C ILE A 75 -18.93 0.38 9.35
N HIS A 76 -19.90 -0.23 10.03
CA HIS A 76 -19.70 -1.47 10.79
C HIS A 76 -19.29 -2.66 9.92
N THR A 77 -19.73 -2.69 8.65
CA THR A 77 -19.33 -3.74 7.72
C THR A 77 -17.87 -3.54 7.28
N LEU A 78 -17.48 -2.30 7.02
CA LEU A 78 -16.10 -1.94 6.69
C LEU A 78 -15.15 -2.28 7.86
N GLU A 79 -15.52 -1.93 9.10
CA GLU A 79 -14.74 -2.25 10.30
C GLU A 79 -14.48 -3.75 10.45
N ARG A 80 -15.50 -4.59 10.20
CA ARG A 80 -15.35 -6.05 10.25
C ARG A 80 -14.40 -6.57 9.17
N PHE A 81 -14.51 -6.09 7.94
CA PHE A 81 -13.61 -6.50 6.85
C PHE A 81 -12.15 -6.11 7.14
N ILE A 82 -11.92 -4.89 7.63
CA ILE A 82 -10.58 -4.43 8.02
C ILE A 82 -10.02 -5.27 9.17
N ALA A 83 -10.83 -5.58 10.20
CA ALA A 83 -10.39 -6.42 11.31
C ALA A 83 -10.03 -7.83 10.85
N LYS A 84 -10.84 -8.43 9.99
CA LYS A 84 -10.58 -9.74 9.37
C LYS A 84 -9.26 -9.73 8.61
N GLU A 85 -9.07 -8.82 7.67
CA GLU A 85 -7.84 -8.77 6.86
C GLU A 85 -6.58 -8.49 7.69
N ARG A 86 -6.68 -7.69 8.76
CA ARG A 86 -5.53 -7.48 9.66
C ARG A 86 -5.11 -8.75 10.39
N GLU A 87 -6.06 -9.59 10.81
CA GLU A 87 -5.74 -10.89 11.41
C GLU A 87 -5.20 -11.88 10.38
N GLU A 88 -5.74 -11.89 9.17
CA GLU A 88 -5.20 -12.71 8.08
C GLU A 88 -3.79 -12.27 7.66
N ALA A 89 -3.52 -10.97 7.57
CA ALA A 89 -2.19 -10.44 7.27
C ALA A 89 -1.16 -10.85 8.34
N LYS A 90 -1.52 -10.83 9.62
CA LYS A 90 -0.67 -11.36 10.71
C LYS A 90 -0.40 -12.85 10.54
N ARG A 91 -1.42 -13.63 10.17
CA ARG A 91 -1.25 -15.07 9.90
C ARG A 91 -0.33 -15.33 8.72
N ARG A 92 -0.47 -14.58 7.62
CA ARG A 92 0.39 -14.66 6.42
C ARG A 92 1.85 -14.30 6.77
N ALA A 93 2.06 -13.23 7.52
CA ALA A 93 3.38 -12.85 8.03
C ALA A 93 3.99 -13.92 8.94
N GLY A 94 3.19 -14.55 9.81
CA GLY A 94 3.62 -15.64 10.69
C GLY A 94 3.89 -16.96 9.96
N SER A 95 3.19 -17.26 8.85
CA SER A 95 3.48 -18.44 8.02
C SER A 95 4.74 -18.29 7.17
N GLN A 96 5.06 -17.06 6.73
CA GLN A 96 6.27 -16.78 5.96
C GLN A 96 7.53 -17.05 6.79
N LEU A 97 7.49 -16.76 8.10
CA LEU A 97 8.58 -17.05 9.02
C LEU A 97 8.81 -18.57 9.17
N ARG A 98 7.75 -19.39 9.17
CA ARG A 98 7.86 -20.86 9.29
C ARG A 98 8.40 -21.56 8.03
N HIS A 99 8.28 -20.95 6.84
CA HIS A 99 8.83 -21.55 5.62
C HIS A 99 10.36 -21.45 5.57
N PHE A 100 10.95 -20.41 6.18
CA PHE A 100 12.41 -20.27 6.29
C PHE A 100 13.04 -21.26 7.26
N ASP A 101 12.32 -21.67 8.31
CA ASP A 101 12.81 -22.66 9.30
C ASP A 101 12.89 -24.09 8.72
N SER A 102 12.13 -24.40 7.68
CA SER A 102 12.16 -25.71 7.00
C SER A 102 13.40 -25.91 6.13
N VAL A 103 14.02 -24.83 5.64
CA VAL A 103 15.24 -24.91 4.81
C VAL A 103 16.49 -25.09 5.69
N ALA A 104 16.40 -24.78 6.99
CA ALA A 104 17.47 -25.01 7.96
C ALA A 104 17.56 -26.46 8.46
N ALA A 105 16.58 -27.33 8.16
CA ALA A 105 16.53 -28.72 8.63
C ALA A 105 17.38 -29.70 7.77
N GLY A 106 18.13 -29.21 6.79
CA GLY A 106 19.01 -29.99 5.90
C GLY A 106 20.51 -29.78 6.10
N ALA A 107 20.96 -29.25 7.25
CA ALA A 107 22.38 -29.01 7.51
C ALA A 107 23.06 -30.22 8.17
N ILE A 108 24.00 -30.80 7.40
CA ILE A 108 25.03 -31.78 7.78
C ILE A 108 25.69 -31.39 9.12
N PRO A 109 25.93 -32.31 10.07
CA PRO A 109 26.52 -31.95 11.36
C PRO A 109 28.02 -31.71 11.17
N PHE A 110 28.42 -30.43 11.07
CA PHE A 110 29.82 -30.04 11.26
C PHE A 110 30.10 -29.92 12.75
N PHE A 111 30.82 -30.90 13.27
CA PHE A 111 31.51 -30.86 14.55
C PHE A 111 32.56 -29.74 14.52
N GLY A 112 32.58 -28.86 15.53
CA GLY A 112 33.77 -28.06 15.79
C GLY A 112 33.54 -26.67 16.40
N HIS A 113 33.53 -26.65 17.73
CA HIS A 113 34.03 -25.57 18.59
C HIS A 113 33.17 -24.31 18.80
N GLU A 114 32.78 -24.20 20.08
CA GLU A 114 32.04 -23.13 20.75
C GLU A 114 32.36 -21.71 20.29
N CYS A 115 31.35 -21.02 19.76
CA CYS A 115 31.26 -19.57 19.84
C CYS A 115 30.28 -19.20 20.97
N ARG A 116 30.87 -18.88 22.13
CA ARG A 116 30.21 -18.31 23.31
C ARG A 116 29.63 -16.92 22.96
N PHE A 117 28.48 -16.89 22.30
CA PHE A 117 27.73 -15.64 22.10
C PHE A 117 27.06 -15.27 23.43
N SER A 118 27.75 -14.39 24.15
CA SER A 118 27.33 -13.76 25.40
C SER A 118 25.86 -13.30 25.34
N ARG A 119 25.02 -13.91 26.20
CA ARG A 119 23.65 -13.48 26.51
C ARG A 119 23.65 -12.18 27.33
N ARG A 120 24.19 -11.09 26.79
CA ARG A 120 24.17 -9.78 27.47
C ARG A 120 23.93 -8.62 26.51
N ALA A 121 22.78 -8.64 25.86
CA ALA A 121 22.06 -7.45 25.41
C ALA A 121 20.58 -7.80 25.25
N LYS A 122 19.90 -7.98 26.40
CA LYS A 122 18.45 -7.78 26.44
C LYS A 122 18.21 -6.27 26.42
N SER A 123 17.14 -5.88 25.72
CA SER A 123 16.48 -4.57 25.72
C SER A 123 17.31 -3.39 25.21
N LEU A 124 17.02 -2.97 23.99
CA LEU A 124 16.92 -1.59 23.47
C LEU A 124 16.76 -1.75 21.94
N ILE A 125 15.52 -1.82 21.44
CA ILE A 125 14.86 -0.73 20.70
C ILE A 125 15.57 -0.41 19.38
N TRP A 126 14.81 -0.58 18.28
CA TRP A 126 15.02 -0.21 16.86
C TRP A 126 15.55 -1.25 15.85
N PRO A 127 14.73 -1.64 14.85
CA PRO A 127 15.19 -2.17 13.58
C PRO A 127 15.34 -1.01 12.58
N GLY A 128 16.57 -0.58 12.32
CA GLY A 128 16.86 0.41 11.30
C GLY A 128 18.31 0.29 10.84
N ASN A 129 18.49 -0.28 9.65
CA ASN A 129 19.67 -0.21 8.79
C ASN A 129 21.04 -0.18 9.50
N ALA A 130 21.58 -1.36 9.82
CA ALA A 130 23.02 -1.51 10.06
C ALA A 130 23.64 -2.28 8.89
N VAL A 131 24.18 -1.52 7.94
CA VAL A 131 25.17 -2.00 6.98
C VAL A 131 26.36 -2.49 7.80
N LEU A 132 26.67 -3.79 7.70
CA LEU A 132 27.85 -4.37 8.33
C LEU A 132 29.10 -3.94 7.53
N ALA A 133 29.58 -2.71 7.76
CA ALA A 133 30.88 -2.28 7.28
C ALA A 133 31.95 -2.96 8.16
N CYS A 134 32.45 -4.10 7.69
CA CYS A 134 33.63 -4.75 8.26
C CYS A 134 34.85 -3.84 7.99
N LYS A 135 35.22 -3.02 8.97
CA LYS A 135 36.49 -2.30 8.95
C LYS A 135 37.58 -3.24 9.44
N VAL A 136 38.24 -3.90 8.50
CA VAL A 136 39.52 -4.59 8.74
C VAL A 136 40.56 -3.50 9.06
N LEU A 137 41.03 -3.47 10.30
CA LEU A 137 42.21 -2.72 10.71
C LEU A 137 43.15 -3.71 11.39
N HIS A 138 44.19 -4.07 10.62
CA HIS A 138 45.42 -4.82 10.91
C HIS A 138 45.31 -6.19 11.58
#